data_AF-A0A2E1W3D1-F1
#
_entry.id   AF-A0A2E1W3D1-F1
#
_cell.length_a   1.000
_cell.length_b   1.000
_cell.length_c   1.000
_cell.angle_alpha   90.00
_cell.angle_beta   90.00
_cell.angle_gamma   90.00
#
_symmetry.space_group_name_H-M   'P 1'
#
loop_
_entity.id
_entity.type
_entity.pdbx_description
1 polymer ?
#
loop_
_entity_poly.entity_id
_entity_poly.type
_entity_poly.pdbx_seq_one_letter_code
_entity_poly.pdbx_strand_id
1 'polypeptide(L)'
;MSHLPYHNMTVLLNDTIFNSHKELIEKVVKDMEGTPEKASELVKKYLDKTELKAKKDPNRPKRPKSGFLHFCDDERASLIEKEKKGLKKGQKFNLGVVQKKLGDAWKKLSDSKKQEYFNKTEKEKEDYYDKISEYESSLE
;
A
#
# COMPACT_ATOMS: atom_id res chain seq x y z
N MET A 1 5.49 27.62 -13.19
CA MET A 1 4.20 27.04 -12.75
C MET A 1 4.39 26.55 -11.34
N SER A 2 3.66 27.10 -10.37
CA SER A 2 3.79 26.80 -8.95
C SER A 2 3.47 25.33 -8.69
N HIS A 3 4.49 24.53 -8.34
CA HIS A 3 4.28 23.22 -7.75
C HIS A 3 3.70 23.46 -6.35
N LEU A 4 2.38 23.42 -6.21
CA LEU A 4 1.76 23.36 -4.89
C LEU A 4 2.11 21.98 -4.30
N PRO A 5 2.78 21.93 -3.13
CA PRO A 5 3.09 20.67 -2.46
C PRO A 5 1.79 19.92 -2.15
N TYR A 6 1.75 18.62 -2.46
CA TYR A 6 0.62 17.78 -2.10
C TYR A 6 0.58 17.57 -0.59
N HIS A 7 -0.41 18.16 0.09
CA HIS A 7 -0.59 17.99 1.52
C HIS A 7 -1.80 17.10 1.82
N ASN A 8 -1.55 15.83 2.14
CA ASN A 8 -2.60 14.89 2.50
C ASN A 8 -2.66 14.64 4.01
N MET A 9 -3.48 15.43 4.69
CA MET A 9 -3.69 15.35 6.14
C MET A 9 -4.94 14.57 6.55
N THR A 10 -5.54 13.79 5.66
CA THR A 10 -6.82 13.12 5.97
C THR A 10 -6.74 12.20 7.19
N VAL A 11 -5.64 11.45 7.33
CA VAL A 11 -5.42 10.56 8.47
C VAL A 11 -5.18 11.36 9.74
N LEU A 12 -4.31 12.37 9.68
CA LEU A 12 -3.97 13.20 10.83
C LEU A 12 -5.19 13.98 11.33
N LEU A 13 -5.97 14.59 10.43
CA LEU A 13 -7.21 15.28 10.79
C LEU A 13 -8.21 14.33 11.47
N ASN A 14 -8.36 13.11 10.96
CA ASN A 14 -9.24 12.10 11.56
C ASN A 14 -8.76 11.69 12.96
N ASP A 15 -7.45 11.49 13.14
CA ASP A 15 -6.87 11.23 14.46
C ASP A 15 -7.04 12.43 15.41
N THR A 16 -6.81 13.65 14.93
CA THR A 16 -6.99 14.88 15.71
C THR A 16 -8.44 15.06 16.17
N ILE A 17 -9.41 14.86 15.27
CA ILE A 17 -10.84 14.95 15.60
C ILE A 17 -11.22 13.88 16.62
N PHE A 18 -10.79 12.63 16.41
CA PHE A 18 -11.06 11.54 17.34
C PHE A 18 -10.48 11.83 18.73
N ASN A 19 -9.22 12.25 18.80
CA ASN A 19 -8.57 12.56 20.07
C ASN A 19 -9.23 13.75 20.78
N SER A 20 -9.58 14.80 20.03
CA SER A 20 -10.27 15.98 20.57
C SER A 20 -11.62 15.62 21.19
N HIS A 21 -12.44 14.83 20.50
CA HIS A 21 -13.72 14.38 21.02
C HIS A 21 -13.58 13.39 22.18
N LYS A 22 -12.56 12.52 22.16
CA LYS A 22 -12.24 11.63 23.27
C LYS A 22 -11.90 12.42 24.54
N GLU A 23 -11.01 13.40 24.43
CA GLU A 23 -10.64 14.29 25.55
C GLU A 23 -11.84 15.07 26.09
N LEU A 24 -12.73 15.53 25.21
CA LEU A 24 -13.96 16.20 25.61
C LEU A 24 -14.84 15.29 26.47
N ILE A 25 -15.06 14.04 26.04
CA ILE A 25 -15.84 13.07 26.82
C ILE A 25 -15.20 12.79 28.17
N GLU A 26 -13.87 12.61 28.21
CA GLU A 26 -13.14 12.38 29.46
C GLU A 26 -13.29 13.56 30.44
N LYS A 27 -13.18 14.80 29.96
CA LYS A 27 -13.38 16.01 30.78
C LYS A 27 -14.81 16.12 31.29
N VAL A 28 -15.80 15.91 30.43
CA VAL A 28 -17.22 15.96 30.80
C VAL A 28 -17.58 14.91 31.86
N VAL A 29 -17.04 13.69 31.74
CA VAL A 29 -17.27 12.64 32.73
C VAL A 29 -16.60 12.97 34.06
N LYS A 30 -15.40 13.58 34.02
CA LYS A 30 -14.70 14.03 35.22
C LYS A 30 -15.48 15.12 35.97
N ASP A 31 -16.04 16.10 35.25
CA ASP A 31 -16.83 17.19 35.85
C ASP A 31 -18.17 16.71 36.45
N MET A 32 -18.71 15.60 35.97
CA MET A 32 -19.90 14.94 36.53
C MET A 32 -19.58 13.92 37.64
N GLU A 33 -18.35 13.94 38.20
CA GLU A 33 -17.87 12.97 39.19
C GLU A 33 -18.01 11.50 38.75
N GLY A 34 -17.98 11.26 37.43
CA GLY A 34 -18.13 9.93 36.85
C GLY A 34 -16.85 9.09 36.90
N THR A 35 -17.00 7.77 36.78
CA THR A 35 -15.86 6.85 36.77
C THR A 35 -15.13 6.85 35.42
N PRO A 36 -13.81 6.59 35.40
CA PRO A 36 -13.05 6.42 34.16
C PRO A 36 -13.56 5.29 33.24
N GLU A 37 -14.19 4.28 33.83
CA GLU A 37 -14.84 3.18 33.11
C GLU A 37 -16.02 3.70 32.28
N LYS A 38 -16.83 4.59 32.85
CA LYS A 38 -17.94 5.24 32.16
C LYS A 38 -17.45 6.12 31.01
N ALA A 39 -16.32 6.82 31.17
CA ALA A 39 -15.69 7.57 30.08
C ALA A 39 -15.28 6.64 28.92
N SER A 40 -14.64 5.52 29.23
CA SER A 40 -14.24 4.53 28.22
C SER A 40 -15.43 3.91 27.48
N GLU A 41 -16.53 3.63 28.20
CA GLU A 41 -17.78 3.14 27.62
C GLU A 41 -18.42 4.19 26.68
N LEU A 42 -18.47 5.45 27.10
CA LEU A 42 -19.03 6.54 26.29
C LEU A 42 -18.19 6.81 25.04
N VAL A 43 -16.85 6.76 25.15
CA VAL A 43 -15.96 6.85 23.98
C VAL A 43 -16.26 5.72 23.00
N LYS A 44 -16.37 4.48 23.47
CA LYS A 44 -16.70 3.34 22.60
C LYS A 44 -18.11 3.43 21.99
N LYS A 45 -19.05 4.06 22.69
CA LYS A 45 -20.45 4.20 22.25
C LYS A 45 -20.64 5.33 21.24
N TYR A 46 -19.91 6.43 21.37
CA TYR A 46 -20.15 7.66 20.61
C TYR A 46 -19.02 8.07 19.66
N LEU A 47 -17.82 7.48 19.80
CA LEU A 47 -16.76 7.67 18.82
C LEU A 47 -16.46 6.37 18.07
N ASP A 48 -16.56 6.45 16.76
CA ASP A 48 -16.01 5.46 15.84
C ASP A 48 -14.72 5.99 15.23
N LYS A 49 -13.61 5.26 15.45
CA LYS A 49 -12.36 5.55 14.76
C LYS A 49 -12.43 4.94 13.36
N THR A 50 -12.78 5.74 12.37
CA THR A 50 -12.71 5.30 10.98
C THR A 50 -11.25 5.17 10.56
N GLU A 51 -10.84 3.98 10.12
CA GLU A 51 -9.50 3.77 9.57
C GLU A 51 -9.40 4.39 8.17
N LEU A 52 -8.92 5.64 8.10
CA LEU A 52 -8.65 6.30 6.83
C LEU A 52 -7.27 5.94 6.31
N LYS A 53 -7.18 5.68 5.00
CA LYS A 53 -5.90 5.54 4.30
C LYS A 53 -5.45 6.90 3.79
N ALA A 54 -4.16 7.18 3.98
CA ALA A 54 -3.53 8.32 3.33
C ALA A 54 -3.71 8.21 1.82
N LYS A 55 -4.26 9.26 1.20
CA LYS A 55 -4.26 9.40 -0.25
C LYS A 55 -2.80 9.50 -0.73
N LYS A 56 -2.52 8.81 -1.83
CA LYS A 56 -1.19 8.79 -2.43
C LYS A 56 -1.03 10.00 -3.32
N ASP A 57 0.12 10.67 -3.22
CA ASP A 57 0.49 11.73 -4.16
C ASP A 57 0.68 11.14 -5.58
N PRO A 58 0.01 11.68 -6.61
CA PRO A 58 0.27 11.34 -8.00
C PRO A 58 1.69 11.65 -8.50
N ASN A 59 2.33 12.70 -7.95
CA ASN A 59 3.64 13.20 -8.39
C ASN A 59 4.81 12.49 -7.70
N ARG A 60 4.56 11.83 -6.56
CA ARG A 60 5.60 11.11 -5.84
C ARG A 60 6.11 9.92 -6.67
N PRO A 61 7.43 9.84 -6.95
CA PRO A 61 8.00 8.71 -7.67
C PRO A 61 7.59 7.37 -7.07
N LYS A 62 7.26 6.42 -7.94
CA LYS A 62 6.84 5.07 -7.53
C LYS A 62 8.08 4.22 -7.27
N ARG A 63 8.05 3.45 -6.18
CA ARG A 63 9.12 2.49 -5.84
C ARG A 63 9.38 1.51 -7.00
N PRO A 64 10.64 1.12 -7.24
CA PRO A 64 11.00 0.15 -8.25
C PRO A 64 10.35 -1.21 -7.95
N LYS A 65 10.11 -2.00 -9.00
CA LYS A 65 9.60 -3.36 -8.85
C LYS A 65 10.72 -4.26 -8.34
N SER A 66 10.39 -5.34 -7.64
CA SER A 66 11.38 -6.35 -7.27
C SER A 66 11.73 -7.23 -8.49
N GLY A 67 12.87 -7.92 -8.44
CA GLY A 67 13.28 -8.83 -9.52
C GLY A 67 12.21 -9.88 -9.86
N PHE A 68 11.54 -10.43 -8.84
CA PHE A 68 10.42 -11.34 -9.04
C PHE A 68 9.22 -10.69 -9.75
N LEU A 69 8.93 -9.42 -9.48
CA LEU A 69 7.84 -8.70 -10.15
C LEU A 69 8.17 -8.40 -11.61
N HIS A 70 9.44 -8.12 -11.94
CA HIS A 70 9.87 -8.03 -13.33
C HIS A 70 9.67 -9.37 -14.07
N PHE A 71 10.12 -10.46 -13.48
CA PHE A 71 9.88 -11.80 -14.01
C PHE A 71 8.37 -12.10 -14.18
N CYS A 72 7.55 -11.71 -13.19
CA CYS A 72 6.11 -11.85 -13.31
C CYS A 72 5.55 -11.06 -14.49
N ASP A 73 6.01 -9.83 -14.74
CA ASP A 73 5.48 -9.02 -15.84
C ASP A 73 5.77 -9.66 -17.21
N ASP A 74 6.95 -10.25 -17.37
CA ASP A 74 7.38 -10.88 -18.62
C ASP A 74 6.65 -12.22 -18.86
N GLU A 75 6.52 -13.08 -17.84
CA GLU A 75 5.98 -14.43 -17.99
C GLU A 75 4.46 -14.54 -17.79
N ARG A 76 3.84 -13.59 -17.08
CA ARG A 76 2.42 -13.69 -16.70
C ARG A 76 1.50 -13.71 -17.90
N ALA A 77 1.75 -12.92 -18.94
CA ALA A 77 0.90 -12.90 -20.13
C ALA A 77 0.85 -14.28 -20.81
N SER A 78 2.03 -14.89 -21.02
CA SER A 78 2.18 -16.22 -21.59
C SER A 78 1.46 -17.30 -20.76
N LEU A 79 1.61 -17.27 -19.44
CA LEU A 79 0.95 -18.22 -18.55
C LEU A 79 -0.57 -18.02 -18.49
N ILE A 80 -1.07 -16.78 -18.49
CA ILE A 80 -2.51 -16.50 -18.56
C ILE A 80 -3.10 -17.10 -19.84
N GLU A 81 -2.44 -16.92 -20.98
CA GLU A 81 -2.92 -17.45 -22.26
C GLU A 81 -2.95 -19.00 -22.25
N LYS A 82 -1.89 -19.63 -21.74
CA LYS A 82 -1.82 -21.09 -21.58
C LYS A 82 -2.94 -21.62 -20.67
N GLU A 83 -3.17 -20.99 -19.52
CA GLU A 83 -4.25 -21.41 -18.63
C GLU A 83 -5.62 -21.22 -19.27
N LYS A 84 -5.84 -20.10 -19.98
CA LYS A 84 -7.12 -19.85 -20.65
C LYS A 84 -7.43 -20.89 -21.73
N LYS A 85 -6.43 -21.34 -22.50
CA LYS A 85 -6.58 -22.40 -23.51
C LYS A 85 -6.89 -23.77 -22.89
N GLY A 86 -6.40 -24.03 -21.68
CA GLY A 86 -6.65 -25.27 -20.95
C GLY A 86 -7.98 -25.35 -20.21
N LEU A 87 -8.76 -24.26 -20.15
CA LEU A 87 -10.05 -24.25 -19.46
C LEU A 87 -11.09 -25.07 -20.23
N LYS A 88 -11.72 -26.02 -19.53
CA LYS A 88 -12.89 -26.74 -20.06
C LYS A 88 -14.11 -25.82 -20.10
N LYS A 89 -15.06 -26.08 -21.01
CA LYS A 89 -16.33 -25.33 -21.08
C LYS A 89 -17.00 -25.31 -19.70
N GLY A 90 -17.32 -24.10 -19.22
CA GLY A 90 -17.96 -23.87 -17.91
C GLY A 90 -16.99 -23.61 -16.75
N GLN A 91 -15.68 -23.76 -16.95
CA GLN A 91 -14.69 -23.51 -15.90
C GLN A 91 -14.26 -22.03 -15.88
N LYS A 92 -14.33 -21.38 -14.71
CA LYS A 92 -13.91 -19.98 -14.55
C LYS A 92 -12.39 -19.88 -14.49
N PHE A 93 -11.83 -18.91 -15.22
CA PHE A 93 -10.41 -18.57 -15.14
C PHE A 93 -10.04 -18.13 -13.71
N ASN A 94 -8.99 -18.72 -13.16
CA ASN A 94 -8.49 -18.39 -11.82
C ASN A 94 -7.06 -17.84 -11.91
N LEU A 95 -6.92 -16.54 -11.63
CA LEU A 95 -5.63 -15.85 -11.63
C LEU A 95 -4.66 -16.38 -10.55
N GLY A 96 -5.18 -16.91 -9.44
CA GLY A 96 -4.38 -17.50 -8.37
C GLY A 96 -3.62 -18.75 -8.80
N VAL A 97 -4.14 -19.51 -9.78
CA VAL A 97 -3.42 -20.67 -10.36
C VAL A 97 -2.19 -20.20 -11.14
N VAL A 98 -2.34 -19.12 -11.93
CA VAL A 98 -1.22 -18.50 -12.66
C VAL A 98 -0.16 -17.99 -11.69
N GLN A 99 -0.57 -17.32 -10.60
CA GLN A 99 0.36 -16.79 -9.60
C GLN A 99 1.16 -17.90 -8.89
N LYS A 100 0.53 -19.04 -8.58
CA LYS A 100 1.24 -20.21 -8.03
C LYS A 100 2.29 -20.73 -9.02
N LYS A 101 1.92 -20.90 -10.29
CA LYS A 101 2.85 -21.35 -11.35
C LYS A 101 4.03 -20.39 -11.55
N LEU A 102 3.79 -19.08 -11.49
CA LEU A 102 4.85 -18.07 -11.52
C LEU A 102 5.81 -18.20 -10.34
N GLY A 103 5.30 -18.40 -9.13
CA GLY A 103 6.13 -18.61 -7.93
C GLY A 103 7.00 -19.86 -8.05
N ASP A 104 6.45 -20.96 -8.57
CA ASP A 104 7.20 -22.20 -8.78
C ASP A 104 8.23 -22.06 -9.91
N ALA A 105 7.89 -21.35 -10.98
CA ALA A 105 8.81 -21.06 -12.08
C ALA A 105 9.99 -20.20 -11.61
N TRP A 106 9.73 -19.17 -10.78
CA TRP A 106 10.78 -18.35 -10.19
C TRP A 106 11.74 -19.16 -9.31
N LYS A 107 11.22 -20.08 -8.48
CA LYS A 107 12.08 -20.94 -7.65
C LYS A 107 13.01 -21.80 -8.50
N LYS A 108 12.50 -22.34 -9.61
CA LYS A 108 13.23 -23.18 -10.57
C LYS A 108 14.14 -22.38 -11.51
N LEU A 109 13.99 -21.06 -11.58
CA LEU A 109 14.82 -20.21 -12.41
C LEU A 109 16.29 -20.26 -11.93
N SER A 110 17.23 -20.31 -12.88
CA SER A 110 18.66 -20.32 -12.56
C SER A 110 19.09 -19.02 -11.88
N ASP A 111 20.13 -19.09 -11.05
CA ASP A 111 20.61 -17.93 -10.32
C ASP A 111 21.13 -16.84 -11.26
N SER A 112 21.74 -17.20 -12.38
CA SER A 112 22.14 -16.23 -13.42
C SER A 112 20.93 -15.45 -13.99
N LYS A 113 19.81 -16.13 -14.25
CA LYS A 113 18.60 -15.46 -14.74
C LYS A 113 17.92 -14.64 -13.65
N LYS A 114 17.92 -15.10 -12.40
CA LYS A 114 17.46 -14.29 -11.26
C LYS A 114 18.30 -13.02 -11.09
N GLN A 115 19.62 -13.13 -11.24
CA GLN A 115 20.55 -12.00 -11.17
C GLN A 115 20.26 -10.95 -12.24
N GLU A 116 19.92 -11.34 -13.47
CA GLU A 116 19.50 -10.40 -14.51
C GLU A 116 18.32 -9.52 -14.06
N TYR A 117 17.31 -10.12 -13.41
CA TYR A 117 16.17 -9.38 -12.85
C TYR A 117 16.54 -8.54 -11.61
N PHE A 118 17.47 -9.00 -10.78
CA PHE A 118 17.97 -8.23 -9.65
C PHE A 118 18.79 -7.01 -10.09
N ASN A 119 19.66 -7.16 -11.09
CA ASN A 119 20.42 -6.05 -11.68
C ASN A 119 19.50 -5.01 -12.30
N LYS A 120 18.41 -5.44 -12.96
CA LYS A 120 17.38 -4.52 -13.47
C LYS A 120 16.70 -3.74 -12.34
N THR A 121 16.40 -4.42 -11.23
CA THR A 121 15.83 -3.78 -10.03
C THR A 121 16.79 -2.78 -9.41
N GLU A 122 18.08 -3.11 -9.35
CA GLU A 122 19.12 -2.26 -8.77
C GLU A 122 19.29 -0.97 -9.56
N LYS A 123 19.34 -1.07 -10.89
CA LYS A 123 19.37 0.11 -11.76
C LYS A 123 18.13 0.99 -11.59
N GLU A 124 16.93 0.41 -11.59
CA GLU A 124 15.70 1.18 -11.36
C GLU A 124 15.64 1.81 -9.95
N LYS A 125 16.33 1.20 -8.97
CA LYS A 125 16.42 1.69 -7.60
C LYS A 125 17.32 2.92 -7.52
N GLU A 126 18.44 2.95 -8.22
CA GLU A 126 19.29 4.14 -8.36
C GLU A 126 18.50 5.29 -8.98
N ASP A 127 17.87 5.06 -10.14
CA ASP A 127 17.01 6.05 -10.82
C ASP A 127 15.87 6.56 -9.91
N TYR A 128 15.33 5.69 -9.06
CA TYR A 128 14.30 6.06 -8.09
C TYR A 128 14.84 6.97 -6.99
N TYR A 129 16.06 6.73 -6.51
CA TYR A 129 16.67 7.56 -5.47
C TYR A 129 16.96 8.98 -5.97
N ASP A 130 17.40 9.13 -7.22
CA ASP A 130 17.59 10.45 -7.81
C ASP A 130 16.25 11.19 -7.94
N LYS A 131 15.23 10.52 -8.48
CA LYS A 131 13.89 11.10 -8.66
C LYS A 131 13.21 11.46 -7.34
N ILE A 132 13.34 10.61 -6.32
CA ILE A 132 12.73 10.89 -5.01
C ILE A 132 13.46 12.02 -4.31
N SER A 133 14.79 12.12 -4.45
CA SER A 133 15.56 13.25 -3.92
C SER A 133 15.14 14.56 -4.59
N GLU A 134 15.01 14.59 -5.92
CA GLU A 134 14.54 15.77 -6.64
C GLU A 134 13.10 16.15 -6.25
N TYR A 135 12.22 15.16 -6.11
CA TYR A 135 10.87 15.36 -5.62
C TYR A 135 10.85 15.91 -4.18
N GLU A 136 11.67 15.37 -3.28
CA GLU A 136 11.77 15.84 -1.89
C GLU A 136 12.30 17.28 -1.83
N SER A 137 13.32 17.63 -2.62
CA SER A 137 13.79 19.02 -2.76
C SER A 137 12.75 19.96 -3.37
N SER A 138 11.84 19.46 -4.22
CA SER A 138 10.74 20.27 -4.78
C SER A 138 9.59 20.52 -3.80
N LEU A 139 9.57 19.82 -2.67
CA LEU A 139 8.56 19.99 -1.61
C LEU A 139 8.99 20.99 -0.52
N GLU A 140 10.30 21.26 -0.39
CA GLU A 140 10.85 22.32 0.46
C GLU A 140 10.59 23.71 -0.13
#